data_AF-G9YS46-F1
#
_entry.id   AF-G9YS46-F1
#
_cell.length_a   1.000
_cell.length_b   1.000
_cell.length_c   1.000
_cell.angle_alpha   90.00
_cell.angle_beta   90.00
_cell.angle_gamma   90.00
#
_symmetry.space_group_name_H-M   'P 1'
#
loop_
_entity.id
_entity.type
_entity.pdbx_description
1 polymer ?
#
loop_
_entity_poly.entity_id
_entity_poly.type
_entity_poly.pdbx_seq_one_letter_code
_entity_poly.pdbx_strand_id
1 'polypeptide(L)'
;MACKGRHTPLWLKIQKEEIQMRNLKRALSLALAAIMLIGMMVVSASAVSYNDLTDKDQIVNKDAVSMLVSLGIIEGKPDGSYGPTENVDRAQMAKMLSVIMNKGVDNSALYQSVNSGLTDITSNWAKGHINYCYTTGIIA
;
A
#
# COMPACT_ATOMS: atom_id res chain seq x y z
N MET A 1 -39.57 -15.06 -56.49
CA MET A 1 -38.89 -14.54 -55.27
C MET A 1 -37.80 -15.54 -54.90
N ALA A 2 -36.53 -15.22 -55.17
CA ALA A 2 -35.40 -16.06 -54.74
C ALA A 2 -34.20 -15.16 -54.45
N CYS A 3 -33.83 -15.11 -53.17
CA CYS A 3 -32.78 -14.27 -52.60
C CYS A 3 -31.39 -14.72 -53.10
N LYS A 4 -30.62 -13.79 -53.64
CA LYS A 4 -29.22 -14.01 -54.05
C LYS A 4 -28.32 -13.82 -52.82
N GLY A 5 -27.95 -14.91 -52.15
CA GLY A 5 -27.00 -14.91 -51.03
C GLY A 5 -25.62 -14.47 -51.49
N ARG A 6 -25.15 -13.31 -51.00
CA ARG A 6 -23.83 -12.75 -51.33
C ARG A 6 -22.77 -13.41 -50.44
N HIS A 7 -22.16 -14.50 -50.92
CA HIS A 7 -21.00 -15.10 -50.25
C HIS A 7 -19.78 -14.18 -50.37
N THR A 8 -19.24 -13.75 -49.23
CA THR A 8 -17.95 -13.06 -49.17
C THR A 8 -16.83 -14.09 -49.35
N PRO A 9 -15.84 -13.85 -50.24
CA PRO A 9 -14.80 -14.83 -50.51
C PRO A 9 -13.95 -15.07 -49.25
N LEU A 10 -13.68 -16.34 -48.96
CA LEU A 10 -12.98 -16.77 -47.74
C LEU A 10 -11.62 -16.08 -47.55
N TRP A 11 -10.90 -15.81 -48.64
CA TRP A 11 -9.61 -15.10 -48.59
C TRP A 11 -9.74 -13.71 -47.96
N LEU A 12 -10.89 -13.04 -48.10
CA LEU A 12 -11.05 -11.66 -47.65
C LEU A 12 -11.31 -11.63 -46.15
N LYS A 13 -11.96 -12.67 -45.63
CA LYS A 13 -12.11 -12.90 -44.19
C LYS A 13 -10.75 -13.24 -43.56
N ILE A 14 -9.97 -14.11 -44.18
CA ILE A 14 -8.62 -14.48 -43.70
C ILE A 14 -7.69 -13.25 -43.67
N GLN A 15 -7.65 -12.47 -44.76
CA GLN A 15 -6.86 -11.23 -44.80
C GLN A 15 -7.31 -10.21 -43.76
N LYS A 16 -8.63 -10.09 -43.53
CA LYS A 16 -9.19 -9.21 -42.49
C LYS A 16 -8.77 -9.68 -41.10
N GLU A 17 -8.87 -10.98 -40.78
CA GLU A 17 -8.47 -11.52 -39.48
C GLU A 17 -6.96 -11.38 -39.23
N GLU A 18 -6.12 -11.60 -40.24
CA GLU A 18 -4.67 -11.35 -40.16
C GLU A 18 -4.33 -9.86 -39.92
N ILE A 19 -5.09 -8.93 -40.52
CA ILE A 19 -4.97 -7.49 -40.23
C ILE A 19 -5.43 -7.18 -38.80
N GLN A 20 -6.56 -7.75 -38.36
CA GLN A 20 -7.10 -7.54 -37.01
C GLN A 20 -6.13 -8.07 -35.95
N MET A 21 -5.54 -9.25 -36.15
CA MET A 21 -4.58 -9.86 -35.23
C MET A 21 -3.29 -9.05 -35.10
N ARG A 22 -2.84 -8.37 -36.17
CA ARG A 22 -1.69 -7.46 -36.11
C ARG A 22 -1.97 -6.21 -35.28
N ASN A 23 -3.16 -5.62 -35.41
CA ASN A 23 -3.53 -4.43 -34.62
C ASN A 23 -3.85 -4.79 -33.15
N LEU A 24 -4.44 -5.96 -32.90
CA LEU A 24 -4.70 -6.46 -31.54
C LEU A 24 -3.41 -6.72 -30.77
N LYS A 25 -2.38 -7.31 -31.41
CA LYS A 25 -1.07 -7.52 -30.79
C LYS A 25 -0.40 -6.19 -30.39
N ARG A 26 -0.50 -5.17 -31.25
CA ARG A 26 0.00 -3.81 -30.96
C ARG A 26 -0.76 -3.16 -29.82
N ALA A 27 -2.09 -3.31 -29.80
CA ALA A 27 -2.94 -2.82 -28.70
C ALA A 27 -2.63 -3.53 -27.37
N LEU A 28 -2.41 -4.85 -27.40
CA LEU A 28 -2.07 -5.64 -26.22
C LEU A 28 -0.69 -5.26 -25.66
N SER A 29 0.31 -5.03 -26.53
CA SER A 29 1.63 -4.52 -26.09
C SER A 29 1.57 -3.11 -25.50
N LEU A 30 0.73 -2.23 -26.06
CA LEU A 30 0.51 -0.89 -25.53
C LEU A 30 -0.22 -0.92 -24.17
N ALA A 31 -1.20 -1.81 -24.01
CA ALA A 31 -1.90 -2.00 -22.75
C ALA A 31 -0.97 -2.53 -21.64
N LEU A 32 -0.10 -3.50 -21.96
CA LEU A 32 0.88 -4.02 -21.00
C LEU A 32 1.87 -2.94 -20.55
N ALA A 33 2.37 -2.13 -21.50
CA ALA A 33 3.26 -1.01 -21.18
C ALA A 33 2.56 0.06 -20.33
N ALA A 34 1.29 0.36 -20.60
CA ALA A 34 0.50 1.29 -19.78
C ALA A 34 0.30 0.77 -18.35
N ILE A 35 0.04 -0.53 -18.17
CA ILE A 35 -0.09 -1.15 -16.83
C ILE A 35 1.22 -1.07 -16.05
N MET A 36 2.36 -1.31 -16.70
CA MET A 36 3.67 -1.17 -16.06
C MET A 36 3.96 0.28 -15.62
N LEU A 37 3.56 1.27 -16.42
CA LEU A 37 3.73 2.69 -16.07
C LEU A 37 2.80 3.13 -14.93
N ILE A 38 1.58 2.59 -14.87
CA ILE A 38 0.64 2.86 -13.76
C ILE A 38 1.15 2.22 -12.46
N GLY A 39 1.78 1.04 -12.53
CA GLY A 39 2.40 0.38 -11.38
C GLY A 39 3.64 1.10 -10.81
N MET A 40 4.21 2.08 -11.52
CA MET A 40 5.32 2.90 -11.03
C MET A 40 4.87 4.16 -10.27
N MET A 41 3.57 4.37 -10.06
CA MET A 41 3.10 5.39 -9.13
C MET A 41 3.47 4.98 -7.70
N VAL A 42 4.67 5.38 -7.28
CA VAL A 42 5.04 5.37 -5.87
C VAL A 42 4.14 6.39 -5.17
N VAL A 43 3.22 5.90 -4.34
CA VAL A 43 2.52 6.77 -3.39
C VAL A 43 3.61 7.23 -2.43
N SER A 44 4.12 8.44 -2.65
CA SER A 44 4.97 9.10 -1.67
C SER A 44 4.14 9.23 -0.40
N ALA A 45 4.45 8.43 0.61
CA ALA A 45 3.93 8.62 1.94
C ALA A 45 4.41 10.01 2.39
N SER A 46 3.48 10.96 2.44
CA SER A 46 3.74 12.29 3.00
C SER A 46 4.08 12.09 4.48
N ALA A 47 5.34 12.29 4.85
CA ALA A 47 5.73 12.30 6.26
C ALA A 47 4.99 13.46 6.94
N VAL A 48 4.14 13.15 7.92
CA VAL A 48 3.51 14.15 8.79
C VAL A 48 4.64 14.91 9.50
N SER A 49 4.62 16.24 9.48
CA SER A 49 5.56 17.04 10.27
C SER A 49 5.01 17.27 11.66
N TYR A 50 5.88 17.43 12.66
CA TYR A 50 5.49 17.83 14.01
C TYR A 50 4.63 19.11 14.02
N ASN A 51 4.93 20.04 13.10
CA ASN A 51 4.21 21.31 13.02
C ASN A 51 2.77 21.17 12.48
N ASP A 52 2.46 20.04 11.83
CA ASP A 52 1.14 19.73 11.29
C ASP A 52 0.20 19.15 12.35
N LEU A 53 0.73 18.85 13.55
CA LEU A 53 -0.06 18.36 14.67
C LEU A 53 -0.91 19.48 15.27
N THR A 54 -2.22 19.23 15.36
CA THR A 54 -3.21 20.20 15.84
C THR A 54 -3.09 20.50 17.34
N ASP A 55 -2.50 19.59 18.11
CA ASP A 55 -2.38 19.61 19.57
C ASP A 55 -0.93 19.78 20.05
N LYS A 56 -0.03 20.28 19.18
CA LYS A 56 1.40 20.48 19.48
C LYS A 56 1.70 21.26 20.76
N ASP A 57 0.80 22.16 21.15
CA ASP A 57 0.95 22.99 22.36
C ASP A 57 0.73 22.21 23.65
N GLN A 58 -0.02 21.10 23.60
CA GLN A 58 -0.25 20.21 24.74
C GLN A 58 0.90 19.22 24.96
N ILE A 59 1.81 19.11 23.99
CA ILE A 59 2.94 18.20 24.03
C ILE A 59 4.02 18.79 24.95
N VAL A 60 4.23 18.15 26.10
CA VAL A 60 5.28 18.53 27.06
C VAL A 60 6.67 18.29 26.47
N ASN A 61 6.90 17.12 25.86
CA ASN A 61 8.21 16.71 25.34
C ASN A 61 8.31 16.92 23.81
N LYS A 62 8.39 18.19 23.41
CA LYS A 62 8.34 18.59 21.98
C LYS A 62 9.48 18.00 21.15
N ASP A 63 10.70 17.99 21.68
CA ASP A 63 11.90 17.52 20.95
C ASP A 63 11.86 16.01 20.69
N ALA A 64 11.41 15.22 21.67
CA ALA A 64 11.29 13.78 21.51
C ALA A 64 10.22 13.44 20.47
N VAL A 65 9.05 14.09 20.55
CA VAL A 65 7.96 13.84 19.61
C VAL A 65 8.34 14.32 18.21
N SER A 66 8.99 15.47 18.07
CA SER A 66 9.42 15.97 16.77
C SER A 66 10.42 15.05 16.08
N MET A 67 11.36 14.47 16.84
CA MET A 67 12.30 13.48 16.32
C MET A 67 11.59 12.20 15.87
N LEU A 68 10.67 11.66 16.69
CA LEU A 68 9.95 10.43 16.36
C LEU A 68 9.01 10.58 15.16
N VAL A 69 8.37 11.75 15.03
CA VAL A 69 7.54 12.10 13.87
C VAL A 69 8.41 12.26 12.63
N SER A 70 9.57 12.92 12.75
CA SER A 70 10.53 13.06 11.63
C SER A 70 11.09 11.71 11.14
N LEU A 71 11.21 10.74 12.05
CA LEU A 71 11.62 9.37 11.73
C LEU A 71 10.48 8.50 11.20
N GLY A 72 9.25 9.02 11.10
CA GLY A 72 8.07 8.26 10.66
C GLY A 72 7.62 7.17 11.65
N ILE A 73 8.15 7.17 12.88
CA ILE A 73 7.78 6.19 13.92
C ILE A 73 6.38 6.49 14.45
N ILE A 74 6.10 7.78 14.64
CA ILE A 74 4.80 8.29 15.08
C ILE A 74 4.17 9.00 13.89
N GLU A 75 2.97 8.53 13.53
CA GLU A 75 2.09 9.24 12.62
C GLU A 75 0.94 9.79 13.45
N GLY A 76 0.58 11.05 13.20
CA GLY A 76 -0.60 11.64 13.81
C GLY A 76 -1.85 10.82 13.49
N LYS A 77 -2.90 11.00 14.29
CA LYS A 77 -4.20 10.39 14.05
C LYS A 77 -4.81 10.90 12.73
N PRO A 78 -5.85 10.23 12.20
CA PRO A 78 -6.62 10.72 11.06
C PRO A 78 -7.14 12.16 11.25
N ASP A 79 -7.40 12.56 12.50
CA ASP A 79 -7.87 13.89 12.87
C ASP A 79 -6.74 14.95 12.92
N GLY A 80 -5.48 14.55 12.68
CA GLY A 80 -4.30 15.41 12.71
C GLY A 80 -3.75 15.70 14.10
N SER A 81 -4.28 15.07 15.16
CA SER A 81 -3.76 15.19 16.53
C SER A 81 -2.79 14.05 16.90
N TYR A 82 -1.91 14.30 17.85
CA TYR A 82 -1.04 13.29 18.46
C TYR A 82 -1.73 12.58 19.63
N GLY A 83 -2.43 13.31 20.50
CA GLY A 83 -3.13 12.79 21.68
C GLY A 83 -2.19 12.45 22.85
N PRO A 84 -1.41 13.40 23.39
CA PRO A 84 -0.36 13.14 24.38
C PRO A 84 -0.84 12.55 25.72
N THR A 85 -2.11 12.77 26.08
CA THR A 85 -2.72 12.28 27.33
C THR A 85 -3.51 11.00 27.16
N GLU A 86 -3.61 10.48 25.95
CA GLU A 86 -4.38 9.27 25.67
C GLU A 86 -3.58 8.00 25.93
N ASN A 87 -4.30 6.90 26.18
CA ASN A 87 -3.68 5.61 26.33
C ASN A 87 -3.23 5.05 24.97
N VAL A 88 -2.09 4.37 24.96
CA VAL A 88 -1.54 3.72 23.77
C VAL A 88 -2.00 2.27 23.72
N ASP A 89 -2.58 1.87 22.59
CA ASP A 89 -3.00 0.49 22.35
C ASP A 89 -1.80 -0.42 22.04
N ARG A 90 -1.94 -1.71 22.33
CA ARG A 90 -0.91 -2.73 22.02
C ARG A 90 -0.52 -2.73 20.53
N ALA A 91 -1.49 -2.51 19.64
CA ALA A 91 -1.28 -2.40 18.20
C ALA A 91 -0.43 -1.18 17.82
N GLN A 92 -0.68 -0.03 18.45
CA GLN A 92 0.10 1.19 18.23
C GLN A 92 1.53 1.02 18.74
N MET A 93 1.70 0.40 19.91
CA MET A 93 3.03 0.09 20.44
C MET A 93 3.81 -0.87 19.51
N ALA A 94 3.15 -1.90 18.96
CA ALA A 94 3.78 -2.81 18.00
C ALA A 94 4.22 -2.07 16.72
N LYS A 95 3.42 -1.13 16.20
CA LYS A 95 3.81 -0.25 15.09
C LYS A 95 5.10 0.49 15.43
N MET A 96 5.12 1.24 16.54
CA MET A 96 6.28 2.04 16.93
C MET A 96 7.55 1.18 17.04
N LEU A 97 7.46 0.03 17.72
CA LEU A 97 8.60 -0.90 17.87
C LEU A 97 9.11 -1.42 16.52
N SER A 98 8.21 -1.88 15.66
CA SER A 98 8.61 -2.43 14.36
C SER A 98 9.31 -1.40 13.47
N VAL A 99 8.85 -0.15 13.48
CA VAL A 99 9.43 0.94 12.69
C VAL A 99 10.78 1.38 13.28
N ILE A 100 10.89 1.45 14.61
CA ILE A 100 12.16 1.74 15.30
C ILE A 100 13.22 0.69 14.93
N MET A 101 12.87 -0.60 15.02
CA MET A 101 13.79 -1.69 14.71
C MET A 101 14.25 -1.69 13.25
N ASN A 102 13.44 -1.10 12.37
CA ASN A 102 13.75 -0.94 10.97
C ASN A 102 14.25 0.45 10.59
N LYS A 103 14.79 1.22 11.54
CA LYS A 103 15.40 2.54 11.30
C LYS A 103 14.46 3.55 10.62
N GLY A 104 13.18 3.53 10.94
CA GLY A 104 12.19 4.46 10.39
C GLY A 104 11.51 4.01 9.09
N VAL A 105 11.79 2.78 8.63
CA VAL A 105 11.15 2.23 7.42
C VAL A 105 9.98 1.33 7.81
N ASP A 106 8.82 1.53 7.19
CA ASP A 106 7.67 0.66 7.41
C ASP A 106 7.88 -0.73 6.81
N ASN A 107 7.79 -1.76 7.65
CA ASN A 107 7.90 -3.18 7.31
C ASN A 107 6.56 -3.91 7.26
N SER A 108 5.44 -3.22 7.51
CA SER A 108 4.11 -3.82 7.64
C SER A 108 3.77 -4.71 6.46
N ALA A 109 4.05 -4.27 5.24
CA ALA A 109 3.77 -4.99 4.01
C ALA A 109 4.50 -6.34 3.90
N LEU A 110 5.73 -6.43 4.42
CA LEU A 110 6.54 -7.66 4.35
C LEU A 110 6.00 -8.78 5.25
N TYR A 111 5.38 -8.40 6.38
CA TYR A 111 4.97 -9.32 7.42
C TYR A 111 3.44 -9.54 7.48
N GLN A 112 2.65 -8.87 6.65
CA GLN A 112 1.19 -9.02 6.60
C GLN A 112 0.72 -10.46 6.31
N SER A 113 1.46 -11.19 5.48
CA SER A 113 1.13 -12.57 5.08
C SER A 113 1.80 -13.65 5.94
N VAL A 114 2.62 -13.27 6.91
CA VAL A 114 3.28 -14.23 7.80
C VAL A 114 2.26 -14.79 8.78
N ASN A 115 2.21 -16.11 8.90
CA ASN A 115 1.35 -16.77 9.88
C ASN A 115 2.08 -16.81 11.24
N SER A 116 1.65 -15.95 12.17
CA SER A 116 2.14 -15.92 13.55
C SER A 116 1.37 -16.85 14.50
N GLY A 117 0.31 -17.52 14.03
CA GLY A 117 -0.57 -18.31 14.88
C GLY A 117 -1.52 -17.49 15.76
N LEU A 118 -1.42 -16.15 15.73
CA LEU A 118 -2.33 -15.23 16.40
C LEU A 118 -3.64 -15.14 15.61
N THR A 119 -4.77 -15.43 16.26
CA THR A 119 -6.09 -15.45 15.62
C THR A 119 -6.81 -14.09 15.65
N ASP A 120 -6.48 -13.26 16.65
CA ASP A 120 -7.09 -11.97 16.96
C ASP A 120 -6.57 -10.78 16.11
N ILE A 121 -5.60 -11.02 15.24
CA ILE A 121 -4.97 -9.98 14.41
C ILE A 121 -5.44 -9.98 12.95
N THR A 122 -6.31 -10.91 12.57
CA THR A 122 -6.65 -11.18 11.16
C THR A 122 -7.19 -9.96 10.41
N SER A 123 -8.01 -9.14 11.07
CA SER A 123 -8.60 -7.90 10.55
C SER A 123 -7.96 -6.62 11.10
N ASN A 124 -6.85 -6.74 11.83
CA ASN A 124 -6.21 -5.59 12.48
C ASN A 124 -5.32 -4.83 11.49
N TRP A 125 -5.41 -3.50 11.48
CA TRP A 125 -4.56 -2.63 10.65
C TRP A 125 -3.07 -2.79 10.95
N ALA A 126 -2.71 -3.11 12.20
CA ALA A 126 -1.33 -3.29 12.64
C ALA A 126 -0.79 -4.72 12.42
N LYS A 127 -1.54 -5.59 11.72
CA LYS A 127 -1.21 -7.02 11.57
C LYS A 127 0.24 -7.26 11.15
N GLY A 128 0.73 -6.53 10.14
CA GLY A 128 2.10 -6.67 9.66
C GLY A 128 3.14 -6.34 10.74
N HIS A 129 2.93 -5.24 11.47
CA HIS A 129 3.81 -4.84 12.57
C HIS A 129 3.78 -5.82 13.75
N ILE A 130 2.59 -6.33 14.09
CA ILE A 130 2.43 -7.33 15.16
C ILE A 130 3.16 -8.62 14.78
N ASN A 131 3.00 -9.09 13.54
CA ASN A 131 3.71 -10.27 13.03
C ASN A 131 5.23 -10.08 13.05
N TYR A 132 5.74 -8.90 12.69
CA TYR A 132 7.16 -8.59 12.81
C TYR A 132 7.65 -8.75 14.25
N CYS A 133 6.96 -8.11 15.21
CA CYS A 133 7.32 -8.19 16.62
C CYS A 133 7.23 -9.62 17.16
N TYR A 134 6.28 -10.42 16.69
CA TYR A 134 6.13 -11.82 17.09
C TYR A 134 7.27 -12.69 16.55
N THR A 135 7.56 -12.59 15.26
CA THR A 135 8.62 -13.36 14.60
C THR A 135 10.03 -13.03 15.11
N THR A 136 10.23 -11.80 15.56
CA THR A 136 11.49 -11.33 16.16
C THR A 136 11.57 -11.62 17.67
N GLY A 137 10.50 -12.14 18.29
CA GLY A 137 10.47 -12.45 19.71
C GLY A 137 10.36 -11.25 20.64
N ILE A 138 9.96 -10.08 20.12
CA ILE A 138 9.67 -8.87 20.90
C ILE A 138 8.35 -9.02 21.67
N ILE A 139 7.38 -9.70 21.07
CA ILE A 139 6.11 -10.08 21.69
C ILE A 139 5.93 -11.59 21.60
N ALA A 140 5.25 -12.17 22.60
CA ALA A 140 4.95 -13.60 22.70
C ALA A 140 3.45 -13.83 22.87
#